data_AF-A0A7C4QH68-F1
#
_entry.id   AF-A0A7C4QH68-F1
#
_cell.length_a   1.000
_cell.length_b   1.000
_cell.length_c   1.000
_cell.angle_alpha   90.00
_cell.angle_beta   90.00
_cell.angle_gamma   90.00
#
_symmetry.space_group_name_H-M   'P 1'
#
loop_
_entity.id
_entity.type
_entity.pdbx_description
1 polymer ?
#
loop_
_entity_poly.entity_id
_entity_poly.type
_entity_poly.pdbx_seq_one_letter_code
_entity_poly.pdbx_strand_id
1 'polypeptide(L)'
;MTPRDAQKTVKRLAAAEGYLELAMPTEALKVLEGLQTEGPFEAIAQLFRGEALHAIRRFEEAIPAFNRAAELFPAPFNQRALLGLSDCYRQQGQEELAKQAAAAATPPDAPPGTTLQLLIVPIFQIDQGSQRRRSAPPKG
;
A
#
# COMPACT_ATOMS: atom_id res chain seq x y z
N MET A 1 0.84 -19.71 -1.76
CA MET A 1 -0.42 -18.95 -1.65
C MET A 1 -1.35 -19.36 -2.79
N THR A 2 -2.60 -19.76 -2.50
CA THR A 2 -3.57 -20.07 -3.57
C THR A 2 -4.17 -18.78 -4.16
N PRO A 3 -4.75 -18.80 -5.38
CA PRO A 3 -5.44 -17.63 -5.93
C PRO A 3 -6.56 -17.10 -5.02
N ARG A 4 -7.24 -17.99 -4.30
CA ARG A 4 -8.29 -17.64 -3.33
C ARG A 4 -7.73 -16.91 -2.12
N ASP A 5 -6.56 -17.34 -1.63
CA ASP A 5 -5.87 -16.67 -0.52
C ASP A 5 -5.38 -15.29 -0.92
N ALA A 6 -4.82 -15.16 -2.13
CA ALA A 6 -4.38 -13.87 -2.67
C ALA A 6 -5.56 -12.88 -2.79
N GLN A 7 -6.72 -13.33 -3.30
CA GLN A 7 -7.92 -12.49 -3.39
C GLN A 7 -8.42 -12.05 -2.00
N LYS A 8 -8.35 -12.93 -0.99
CA LYS A 8 -8.71 -12.59 0.40
C LYS A 8 -7.75 -11.55 0.96
N THR A 9 -6.46 -11.68 0.71
CA THR A 9 -5.43 -10.70 1.12
C THR A 9 -5.69 -9.34 0.49
N VAL A 10 -5.93 -9.28 -0.82
CA VAL A 10 -6.25 -8.02 -1.52
C VAL A 10 -7.49 -7.33 -0.91
N LYS A 11 -8.57 -8.06 -0.65
CA LYS A 11 -9.78 -7.49 -0.04
C LYS A 11 -9.52 -6.92 1.36
N ARG A 12 -8.68 -7.58 2.15
CA ARG A 12 -8.33 -7.12 3.50
C ARG A 12 -7.40 -5.91 3.46
N LEU A 13 -6.46 -5.86 2.52
CA LEU A 13 -5.63 -4.67 2.30
C LEU A 13 -6.47 -3.46 1.89
N ALA A 14 -7.41 -3.64 0.96
CA ALA A 14 -8.34 -2.59 0.58
C ALA A 14 -9.21 -2.12 1.77
N ALA A 15 -9.63 -3.03 2.65
CA ALA A 15 -10.34 -2.66 3.87
C ALA A 15 -9.46 -1.87 4.85
N ALA A 16 -8.19 -2.27 5.03
CA ALA A 16 -7.24 -1.54 5.87
C ALA A 16 -6.98 -0.12 5.34
N GLU A 17 -6.81 0.03 4.04
CA GLU A 17 -6.69 1.34 3.38
C GLU A 17 -7.93 2.21 3.62
N GLY A 18 -9.13 1.67 3.40
CA GLY A 18 -10.37 2.39 3.66
C GLY A 18 -10.53 2.82 5.12
N TYR A 19 -10.10 2.00 6.09
CA TYR A 19 -10.08 2.41 7.49
C TYR A 19 -9.09 3.55 7.76
N LEU A 20 -7.94 3.57 7.09
CA LEU A 20 -6.98 4.68 7.20
C LEU A 20 -7.55 5.98 6.61
N GLU A 21 -8.20 5.92 5.46
CA GLU A 21 -8.87 7.08 4.84
C GLU A 21 -9.98 7.66 5.73
N LEU A 22 -10.67 6.80 6.49
CA LEU A 22 -11.71 7.20 7.46
C LEU A 22 -11.14 7.60 8.83
N ALA A 23 -9.82 7.75 8.97
CA ALA A 23 -9.16 8.05 10.23
C ALA A 23 -9.49 7.06 11.37
N MET A 24 -9.64 5.77 11.01
CA MET A 24 -9.87 4.64 11.92
C MET A 24 -8.64 3.71 11.99
N PRO A 25 -7.47 4.19 12.44
CA PRO A 25 -6.22 3.45 12.37
C PRO A 25 -6.20 2.17 13.22
N THR A 26 -6.94 2.13 14.33
CA THR A 26 -7.04 0.93 15.16
C THR A 26 -7.76 -0.21 14.43
N GLU A 27 -8.80 0.08 13.64
CA GLU A 27 -9.49 -0.94 12.84
C GLU A 27 -8.61 -1.40 11.67
N ALA A 28 -7.86 -0.49 11.05
CA ALA A 28 -6.85 -0.85 10.06
C ALA A 28 -5.83 -1.85 10.63
N LEU A 29 -5.29 -1.59 11.85
CA LEU A 29 -4.35 -2.51 12.50
C LEU A 29 -4.96 -3.88 12.78
N LYS A 30 -6.19 -3.96 13.28
CA LYS A 30 -6.87 -5.25 13.52
C LYS A 30 -6.98 -6.07 12.23
N VAL A 31 -7.29 -5.41 11.10
CA VAL A 31 -7.35 -6.09 9.81
C VAL A 31 -5.97 -6.62 9.41
N LEU A 32 -4.92 -5.82 9.61
CA LEU A 32 -3.53 -6.12 9.23
C LEU A 32 -2.87 -7.19 10.13
N GLU A 33 -3.14 -7.22 11.43
CA GLU A 33 -2.57 -8.21 12.37
C GLU A 33 -2.92 -9.66 12.00
N GLY A 34 -4.11 -9.88 11.46
CA GLY A 34 -4.53 -11.21 11.02
C GLY A 34 -4.10 -11.58 9.60
N LEU A 35 -3.24 -10.79 8.95
CA LEU A 35 -2.71 -11.07 7.62
C LEU A 35 -1.31 -11.66 7.71
N GLN A 36 -1.15 -12.87 7.17
CA GLN A 36 0.16 -13.38 6.78
C GLN A 36 0.45 -12.86 5.37
N THR A 37 1.14 -11.72 5.29
CA THR A 37 1.53 -11.11 4.02
C THR A 37 2.98 -11.46 3.72
N GLU A 38 3.16 -12.52 2.94
CA GLU A 38 4.44 -12.84 2.31
C GLU A 38 4.38 -12.46 0.81
N GLY A 39 5.54 -12.19 0.22
CA GLY A 39 5.66 -11.97 -1.21
C GLY A 39 5.05 -10.63 -1.67
N PRO A 40 4.31 -10.59 -2.80
CA PRO A 40 3.94 -9.33 -3.46
C PRO A 40 3.11 -8.34 -2.62
N PHE A 41 2.50 -8.80 -1.54
CA PHE A 41 1.62 -7.99 -0.69
C PHE A 41 2.30 -7.47 0.57
N GLU A 42 3.52 -7.91 0.88
CA GLU A 42 4.23 -7.54 2.10
C GLU A 42 4.52 -6.03 2.15
N ALA A 43 4.97 -5.45 1.03
CA ALA A 43 5.31 -4.03 0.92
C ALA A 43 4.12 -3.13 1.32
N ILE A 44 2.95 -3.40 0.73
CA ILE A 44 1.74 -2.60 0.97
C ILE A 44 1.15 -2.84 2.36
N ALA A 45 1.23 -4.07 2.88
CA ALA A 45 0.77 -4.37 4.24
C ALA A 45 1.61 -3.64 5.29
N GLN A 46 2.94 -3.61 5.11
CA GLN A 46 3.85 -2.89 6.00
C GLN A 46 3.66 -1.38 5.90
N LEU A 47 3.37 -0.85 4.70
CA LEU A 47 3.04 0.55 4.53
C LEU A 47 1.81 0.94 5.36
N PHE A 48 0.69 0.23 5.18
CA PHE A 48 -0.54 0.51 5.94
C PHE A 48 -0.35 0.29 7.45
N ARG A 49 0.47 -0.69 7.86
CA ARG A 49 0.82 -0.90 9.27
C ARG A 49 1.56 0.31 9.83
N GLY A 50 2.56 0.81 9.10
CA GLY A 50 3.31 2.01 9.47
C GLY A 50 2.39 3.23 9.64
N GLU A 51 1.50 3.46 8.69
CA GLU A 51 0.55 4.58 8.72
C GLU A 51 -0.42 4.50 9.89
N ALA A 52 -0.97 3.30 10.14
CA ALA A 52 -1.88 3.10 11.25
C ALA A 52 -1.19 3.32 12.61
N LEU A 53 0.05 2.82 12.76
CA LEU A 53 0.85 3.01 13.98
C LEU A 53 1.25 4.48 14.17
N HIS A 54 1.63 5.17 13.09
CA HIS A 54 1.94 6.59 13.09
C HIS A 54 0.73 7.43 13.52
N ALA A 55 -0.46 7.15 12.98
CA ALA A 55 -1.69 7.85 13.32
C ALA A 55 -2.07 7.74 14.81
N ILE A 56 -1.72 6.63 15.47
CA ILE A 56 -1.90 6.45 16.92
C ILE A 56 -0.65 6.77 17.76
N ARG A 57 0.33 7.47 17.16
CA ARG A 57 1.59 7.92 17.79
C ARG A 57 2.48 6.81 18.37
N ARG A 58 2.37 5.59 17.85
CA ARG A 58 3.29 4.47 18.18
C ARG A 58 4.49 4.48 17.24
N PHE A 59 5.27 5.57 17.29
CA PHE A 59 6.34 5.84 16.33
C PHE A 59 7.44 4.77 16.34
N GLU A 60 7.79 4.23 17.50
CA GLU A 60 8.79 3.17 17.65
C GLU A 60 8.45 1.91 16.85
N GLU A 61 7.16 1.59 16.72
CA GLU A 61 6.69 0.45 15.95
C GLU A 61 6.38 0.81 14.50
N ALA A 62 6.03 2.06 14.22
CA ALA A 62 5.79 2.54 12.87
C ALA A 62 7.07 2.55 12.02
N ILE A 63 8.20 2.96 12.61
CA ILE A 63 9.51 3.04 11.95
C ILE A 63 9.92 1.72 11.26
N PRO A 64 9.97 0.56 11.95
CA PRO A 64 10.35 -0.69 11.28
C PRO A 64 9.35 -1.11 10.18
N ALA A 65 8.05 -0.81 10.34
CA ALA A 65 7.05 -1.08 9.30
C ALA A 65 7.28 -0.22 8.04
N PHE A 66 7.53 1.09 8.22
CA PHE A 66 7.86 1.97 7.10
C PHE A 66 9.19 1.62 6.43
N ASN A 67 10.23 1.30 7.22
CA ASN A 67 11.52 0.83 6.68
C ASN A 67 11.31 -0.40 5.79
N ARG A 68 10.57 -1.40 6.29
CA ARG A 68 10.29 -2.62 5.54
C ARG A 68 9.52 -2.34 4.25
N ALA A 69 8.52 -1.47 4.30
CA ALA A 69 7.78 -1.05 3.12
C ALA A 69 8.70 -0.35 2.09
N ALA A 70 9.59 0.54 2.56
CA ALA A 70 10.51 1.29 1.71
C ALA A 70 11.59 0.41 1.04
N GLU A 71 12.05 -0.65 1.72
CA GLU A 71 12.96 -1.66 1.17
C GLU A 71 12.32 -2.49 0.06
N LEU A 72 11.04 -2.82 0.22
CA LEU A 72 10.31 -3.71 -0.68
C LEU A 72 9.74 -2.99 -1.90
N PHE A 73 9.37 -1.71 -1.76
CA PHE A 73 8.94 -0.91 -2.89
C PHE A 73 10.16 -0.42 -3.68
N PRO A 74 10.25 -0.67 -5.00
CA PRO A 74 11.23 0.01 -5.82
C PRO A 74 10.88 1.51 -5.93
N ALA A 75 11.90 2.37 -6.05
CA ALA A 75 11.66 3.77 -6.37
C ALA A 75 10.95 3.89 -7.74
N PRO A 76 10.02 4.86 -7.91
CA PRO A 76 9.61 5.90 -6.96
C PRO A 76 8.48 5.47 -6.00
N PHE A 77 8.05 4.21 -6.01
CA PHE A 77 6.88 3.75 -5.26
C PHE A 77 7.08 3.69 -3.73
N ASN A 78 8.33 3.75 -3.26
CA ASN A 78 8.66 3.80 -1.83
C ASN A 78 8.50 5.19 -1.19
N GLN A 79 8.20 6.23 -1.98
CA GLN A 79 8.10 7.61 -1.49
C GLN A 79 7.15 7.75 -0.28
N ARG A 80 5.96 7.15 -0.34
CA ARG A 80 4.96 7.21 0.74
C ARG A 80 5.50 6.62 2.06
N ALA A 81 6.24 5.52 1.97
CA ALA A 81 6.89 4.90 3.13
C ALA A 81 8.02 5.77 3.70
N LEU A 82 8.86 6.34 2.83
CA LEU A 82 9.98 7.19 3.24
C LEU A 82 9.52 8.51 3.89
N LEU A 83 8.41 9.09 3.41
CA LEU A 83 7.80 10.26 4.06
C LEU A 83 7.24 9.89 5.44
N GLY A 84 6.51 8.78 5.56
CA GLY A 84 6.04 8.30 6.87
C GLY A 84 7.18 8.03 7.85
N LEU A 85 8.30 7.49 7.37
CA LEU A 85 9.51 7.28 8.14
C LEU A 85 10.13 8.61 8.61
N SER A 86 10.22 9.61 7.72
CA SER A 86 10.71 10.96 8.03
C SER A 86 9.87 11.59 9.15
N ASP A 87 8.55 11.51 9.05
CA ASP A 87 7.62 12.04 10.04
C ASP A 87 7.81 11.35 11.40
N CYS A 88 7.94 10.02 11.41
CA CYS A 88 8.20 9.28 12.65
C CYS A 88 9.51 9.71 13.33
N TYR A 89 10.60 9.85 12.56
CA TYR A 89 11.88 10.31 13.11
C TYR A 89 11.79 11.72 13.67
N ARG A 90 11.08 12.64 12.99
CA ARG A 90 10.87 14.00 13.48
C ARG A 90 10.12 14.01 14.80
N GLN A 91 9.08 13.18 14.94
CA GLN A 91 8.30 13.07 16.18
C GLN A 91 9.13 12.48 17.35
N GLN A 92 10.17 11.70 17.06
CA GLN A 92 11.11 11.20 18.05
C GLN A 92 12.30 12.14 18.32
N GLY A 93 12.35 13.32 17.68
CA GLY A 93 13.46 14.26 17.81
C GLY A 93 14.73 13.86 17.06
N GLN A 94 14.66 12.86 16.17
CA GLN A 94 15.77 12.38 15.36
C GLN A 94 15.87 13.16 14.04
N GLU A 95 16.13 14.46 14.15
CA GLU A 95 16.02 15.43 13.04
C GLU A 95 16.91 15.08 11.83
N GLU A 96 18.12 14.61 12.05
CA GLU A 96 19.04 14.25 10.95
C GLU A 96 18.54 13.03 10.16
N LEU A 97 17.98 12.03 10.84
CA LEU A 97 17.38 10.87 10.18
C LEU A 97 16.10 11.25 9.44
N ALA A 98 15.32 12.18 9.99
CA ALA A 98 14.13 12.71 9.33
C ALA A 98 14.49 13.37 7.99
N LYS A 99 15.52 14.24 7.98
CA LYS A 99 15.99 14.89 6.74
C LYS A 99 16.49 13.89 5.71
N GLN A 100 17.24 12.87 6.13
CA GLN A 100 17.74 11.83 5.23
C GLN A 100 16.60 11.04 4.57
N ALA A 101 15.59 10.63 5.35
CA ALA A 101 14.42 9.93 4.82
C ALA A 101 13.60 10.80 3.85
N ALA A 102 13.41 12.09 4.17
CA ALA A 102 12.71 13.03 3.28
C ALA A 102 13.48 13.27 1.96
N ALA A 103 14.80 13.38 2.03
CA ALA A 103 15.64 13.50 0.85
C ALA A 103 15.56 12.26 -0.04
N ALA A 104 15.59 11.06 0.56
CA ALA A 104 15.43 9.80 -0.18
C ALA A 104 14.04 9.65 -0.83
N ALA A 105 13.01 10.27 -0.24
CA ALA A 105 11.66 10.27 -0.80
C ALA A 105 11.52 11.13 -2.07
N THR A 106 12.48 12.03 -2.33
CA THR A 106 12.50 12.90 -3.51
C THR A 106 13.54 12.37 -4.49
N PRO A 107 13.15 11.81 -5.65
CA PRO A 107 14.13 11.44 -6.66
C PRO A 107 14.95 12.67 -7.04
N PRO A 108 16.29 12.57 -7.17
CA PRO A 108 17.15 13.72 -7.47
C PRO A 108 16.79 14.43 -8.78
N ASP A 109 16.08 13.76 -9.68
CA ASP A 109 15.63 14.29 -10.99
C ASP A 109 14.11 14.54 -11.07
N ALA A 110 13.38 14.49 -9.95
CA ALA A 110 11.93 14.71 -9.99
C ALA A 110 11.59 16.18 -10.27
N PRO A 111 10.77 16.50 -11.29
CA PRO A 111 10.33 17.86 -11.53
C PRO A 111 9.47 18.37 -10.35
N PRO A 112 9.61 19.65 -9.96
CA PRO A 112 8.87 20.22 -8.84
C PRO A 112 7.36 20.12 -9.07
N GLY A 113 6.62 19.68 -8.04
CA GLY A 113 5.15 19.57 -8.08
C GLY A 113 4.59 18.18 -8.38
N THR A 114 5.42 17.14 -8.47
CA THR A 114 4.95 15.76 -8.66
C THR A 114 4.42 15.17 -7.35
N THR A 115 3.11 15.17 -7.15
CA THR A 115 2.44 14.37 -6.11
C THR A 115 1.96 13.06 -6.71
N LEU A 116 2.68 11.96 -6.45
CA LEU A 116 2.25 10.60 -6.82
C LEU A 116 1.20 10.10 -5.82
N GLN A 117 -0.08 10.21 -6.16
CA GLN A 117 -1.15 9.50 -5.44
C GLN A 117 -1.16 8.03 -5.89
N LEU A 118 -0.92 7.11 -4.94
CA LEU A 118 -1.14 5.68 -5.14
C LEU A 118 -2.65 5.43 -5.23
N LEU A 119 -3.16 5.16 -6.43
CA LEU A 119 -4.52 4.66 -6.63
C LEU A 119 -4.44 3.15 -6.89
N ILE A 120 -4.71 2.32 -5.89
CA ILE A 120 -4.85 0.87 -6.10
C ILE A 120 -6.21 0.64 -6.76
N VAL A 121 -6.24 0.63 -8.09
CA VAL A 121 -7.43 0.20 -8.83
C VAL A 121 -7.46 -1.33 -8.86
N PRO A 122 -8.55 -1.98 -8.43
CA PRO A 122 -8.75 -3.39 -8.74
C PRO A 122 -8.86 -3.52 -10.26
N ILE A 123 -7.96 -4.29 -10.88
CA ILE A 123 -8.10 -4.70 -12.28
C ILE A 123 -9.28 -5.68 -12.34
N PHE A 124 -10.51 -5.17 -12.34
CA PHE A 124 -11.67 -5.98 -12.65
C PHE A 124 -11.57 -6.36 -14.13
N GLN A 125 -11.56 -7.67 -14.35
CA GLN A 125 -11.44 -8.33 -15.63
C GLN A 125 -12.46 -7.77 -16.63
N ILE A 126 -12.00 -7.41 -17.82
CA ILE A 126 -12.86 -7.20 -18.98
C ILE A 126 -13.67 -8.50 -19.20
N ASP A 127 -14.98 -8.31 -19.20
CA ASP A 127 -16.08 -9.24 -19.43
C ASP A 127 -15.76 -10.50 -20.26
N GLN A 128 -15.89 -11.68 -19.65
CA GLN A 128 -16.08 -12.96 -20.36
C GLN A 128 -17.58 -13.12 -20.65
N GLY A 129 -18.07 -12.36 -21.63
CA GLY A 129 -19.50 -12.18 -21.84
C GLY A 129 -19.97 -12.23 -23.28
N SER A 130 -19.49 -13.15 -24.14
CA SER A 130 -20.25 -13.63 -25.31
C SER A 130 -19.54 -14.72 -26.14
N GLN A 131 -19.30 -15.88 -25.53
CA GLN A 131 -19.30 -17.14 -26.27
C GLN A 131 -20.64 -17.85 -26.00
N ARG A 132 -21.40 -18.07 -27.09
CA ARG A 132 -22.59 -18.92 -27.26
C ARG A 132 -23.97 -18.27 -27.07
N ARG A 133 -24.56 -17.88 -28.20
CA ARG A 133 -25.74 -18.58 -28.71
C ARG A 133 -25.50 -19.02 -30.16
N ARG A 134 -25.63 -20.33 -30.38
CA ARG A 134 -25.81 -20.96 -31.70
C ARG A 134 -27.21 -20.60 -32.21
N SER A 135 -27.35 -20.31 -33.51
CA SER A 135 -28.57 -20.65 -34.28
C SER A 135 -28.34 -20.57 -35.80
N ALA A 136 -28.21 -21.75 -36.41
CA ALA A 136 -28.62 -22.20 -37.76
C ALA A 136 -28.11 -21.49 -39.06
N PRO A 137 -27.94 -22.25 -40.17
CA PRO A 137 -27.43 -21.73 -41.45
C PRO A 137 -28.57 -21.19 -42.34
N PRO A 138 -28.30 -20.29 -43.30
CA PRO A 138 -29.21 -20.06 -44.41
C PRO A 138 -28.96 -21.10 -45.53
N LYS A 139 -30.06 -21.73 -45.97
CA LYS A 139 -30.17 -22.42 -47.26
C LYS A 139 -30.26 -21.37 -48.36
N GLY A 140 -29.57 -21.59 -49.48
CA GLY A 140 -29.63 -20.76 -50.69
C GLY A 140 -28.41 -20.98 -51.56
#